data_AF-A0A9P7VH11-F1
#
_entry.id   AF-A0A9P7VH11-F1
#
_cell.length_a   1.000
_cell.length_b   1.000
_cell.length_c   1.000
_cell.angle_alpha   90.00
_cell.angle_beta   90.00
_cell.angle_gamma   90.00
#
_symmetry.space_group_name_H-M   'P 1'
#
loop_
_entity.id
_entity.type
_entity.pdbx_description
1 polymer ?
#
loop_
_entity_poly.entity_id
_entity_poly.type
_entity_poly.pdbx_seq_one_letter_code
_entity_poly.pdbx_strand_id
1 'polypeptide(L)'
;MPTSSNQKGDLDLKEVTVKSADPLPSSPSHLLNDLFLQATLYALKDFIVVNTPFNVNCLENILYFYPNEYFVSSVIHGLWNGFWPLNLAFCDYEIAARCWSPPLPDGFTLLPGMKVSSMFIVWQNRKPHVIMDYTSSGLNAGIPASKAKIKYNDMHLFGKTLYNTKL
;
A
#
# COMPACT_ATOMS: atom_id res chain seq x y z
N MET A 1 -19.15 -19.96 47.57
CA MET A 1 -19.11 -19.09 46.37
C MET A 1 -18.02 -18.06 46.57
N PRO A 2 -16.91 -18.11 45.82
CA PRO A 2 -15.97 -17.02 45.77
C PRO A 2 -16.25 -16.15 44.53
N THR A 3 -16.45 -14.86 44.77
CA THR A 3 -16.53 -13.82 43.75
C THR A 3 -15.16 -13.66 43.10
N SER A 4 -15.06 -14.07 41.83
CA SER A 4 -13.91 -13.83 40.96
C SER A 4 -13.85 -12.34 40.60
N SER A 5 -12.77 -11.67 41.01
CA SER A 5 -12.42 -10.33 40.60
C SER A 5 -12.01 -10.33 39.14
N ASN A 6 -12.75 -9.58 38.32
CA ASN A 6 -12.36 -9.24 36.96
C ASN A 6 -11.03 -8.47 36.99
N GLN A 7 -9.94 -9.14 36.65
CA GLN A 7 -8.72 -8.47 36.20
C GLN A 7 -8.96 -7.98 34.78
N LYS A 8 -9.45 -6.74 34.66
CA LYS A 8 -9.38 -5.98 33.43
C LYS A 8 -7.89 -5.70 33.20
N GLY A 9 -7.28 -6.47 32.28
CA GLY A 9 -5.91 -6.22 31.84
C GLY A 9 -5.82 -4.82 31.28
N ASP A 10 -5.22 -3.94 32.08
CA ASP A 10 -4.84 -2.60 31.68
C ASP A 10 -3.72 -2.77 30.67
N LEU A 11 -4.05 -2.62 29.38
CA LEU A 11 -3.05 -2.46 28.34
C LEU A 11 -2.40 -1.11 28.61
N ASP A 12 -1.34 -1.16 29.42
CA ASP A 12 -0.42 -0.07 29.69
C ASP A 12 0.17 0.38 28.34
N LEU A 13 -0.52 1.31 27.68
CA LEU A 13 0.00 2.09 26.57
C LEU A 13 1.11 2.95 27.15
N LYS A 14 2.28 2.34 27.33
CA LYS A 14 3.48 3.06 27.71
C LYS A 14 3.70 4.13 26.66
N GLU A 15 3.49 5.37 27.08
CA GLU A 15 3.80 6.55 26.29
C GLU A 15 5.29 6.47 25.92
N VAL A 16 5.58 5.99 24.71
CA VAL A 16 6.95 5.94 24.20
C VAL A 16 7.39 7.38 24.00
N THR A 17 8.05 7.94 25.00
CA THR A 17 8.62 9.28 24.87
C THR A 17 9.64 9.28 23.74
N VAL A 18 9.47 10.18 22.78
CA VAL A 18 10.31 10.36 21.58
C VAL A 18 11.82 10.42 21.91
N LYS A 19 12.18 10.83 23.13
CA LYS A 19 13.55 10.87 23.66
C LYS A 19 14.25 9.51 23.74
N SER A 20 13.53 8.40 23.76
CA SER A 20 14.08 7.04 23.89
C SER A 20 13.47 6.05 22.88
N ALA A 21 12.78 6.55 21.85
CA ALA A 21 12.20 5.70 20.81
C ALA A 21 13.30 5.08 19.93
N ASP A 22 13.13 3.82 19.56
CA ASP A 22 13.97 3.17 18.55
C ASP A 22 13.79 3.83 17.18
N PRO A 23 14.82 3.86 16.32
CA PRO A 23 14.67 4.37 14.96
C PRO A 23 13.59 3.60 14.19
N LEU A 24 12.88 4.31 13.32
CA LEU A 24 11.90 3.71 12.43
C LEU A 24 12.56 2.62 11.56
N PRO A 25 11.84 1.52 11.27
CA PRO A 25 12.40 0.42 10.51
C PRO A 25 12.79 0.89 9.11
N SER A 26 14.00 0.51 8.69
CA SER A 26 14.46 0.64 7.31
C SER A 26 14.03 -0.57 6.48
N SER A 27 14.00 -0.40 5.16
CA SER A 27 13.79 -1.52 4.23
C SER A 27 14.83 -2.63 4.43
N PRO A 28 14.44 -3.92 4.35
CA PRO A 28 15.35 -5.04 4.43
C PRO A 28 16.49 -4.96 3.42
N SER A 29 17.71 -5.28 3.86
CA SER A 29 18.93 -5.14 3.07
C SER A 29 18.91 -5.94 1.76
N HIS A 30 18.26 -7.10 1.74
CA HIS A 30 18.15 -7.94 0.55
C HIS A 30 17.30 -7.29 -0.56
N LEU A 31 16.32 -6.46 -0.20
CA LEU A 31 15.53 -5.69 -1.17
C LEU A 31 16.30 -4.45 -1.64
N LEU A 32 17.04 -3.80 -0.75
CA LEU A 32 17.90 -2.67 -1.10
C LEU A 32 18.99 -3.06 -2.09
N ASN A 33 19.53 -4.27 -1.98
CA ASN A 33 20.62 -4.76 -2.81
C ASN A 33 20.15 -5.52 -4.07
N ASP A 34 18.84 -5.63 -4.30
CA ASP A 34 18.30 -6.27 -5.51
C ASP A 34 18.52 -5.36 -6.73
N LEU A 35 19.40 -5.77 -7.65
CA LEU A 35 19.71 -5.01 -8.87
C LEU A 35 18.47 -4.78 -9.75
N PHE A 36 17.53 -5.72 -9.80
CA PHE A 36 16.34 -5.59 -10.62
C PHE A 36 15.38 -4.55 -10.03
N LEU A 37 15.24 -4.57 -8.71
CA LEU A 37 14.42 -3.60 -7.97
C LEU A 37 15.02 -2.20 -8.08
N GLN A 38 16.35 -2.06 -7.92
CA GLN A 38 17.05 -0.79 -8.12
C GLN A 38 16.88 -0.24 -9.54
N ALA A 39 17.02 -1.07 -10.57
CA ALA A 39 16.84 -0.66 -11.96
C ALA A 39 15.39 -0.19 -12.22
N THR A 40 14.42 -0.89 -11.65
CA THR A 40 13.00 -0.54 -11.76
C THR A 40 12.69 0.79 -11.07
N LEU A 41 13.16 0.97 -9.83
CA LEU A 41 13.00 2.22 -9.09
C LEU A 41 13.66 3.39 -9.82
N TYR A 42 14.85 3.19 -10.39
CA TYR A 42 15.53 4.21 -11.18
C TYR A 42 14.73 4.61 -12.43
N ALA A 43 14.18 3.62 -13.15
CA ALA A 43 13.35 3.86 -14.33
C ALA A 43 12.03 4.57 -14.01
N LEU A 44 11.47 4.34 -12.81
CA LEU A 44 10.18 4.88 -12.38
C LEU A 44 10.29 6.09 -11.44
N LYS A 45 11.50 6.56 -11.13
CA LYS A 45 11.74 7.61 -10.12
C LYS A 45 10.91 8.89 -10.35
N ASP A 46 10.65 9.23 -11.60
CA ASP A 46 9.90 10.45 -11.96
C ASP A 46 8.37 10.27 -11.76
N PHE A 47 7.91 9.03 -11.62
CA PHE A 47 6.51 8.68 -11.36
C PHE A 47 6.24 8.38 -9.88
N ILE A 48 7.27 8.07 -9.09
CA ILE A 48 7.18 7.78 -7.67
C ILE A 48 7.60 9.02 -6.90
N VAL A 49 6.61 9.79 -6.42
CA VAL A 49 6.86 11.01 -5.66
C VAL A 49 6.46 10.79 -4.20
N VAL A 50 7.43 10.94 -3.30
CA VAL A 50 7.17 11.04 -1.86
C VAL A 50 6.80 12.49 -1.57
N ASN A 51 5.53 12.74 -1.30
CA ASN A 51 5.04 14.07 -0.93
C ASN A 51 4.73 14.11 0.56
N THR A 52 5.20 15.15 1.22
CA THR A 52 4.90 15.42 2.62
C THR A 52 4.43 16.86 2.79
N PRO A 53 3.42 17.13 3.63
CA PRO A 53 2.95 18.50 3.89
C PRO A 53 3.95 19.31 4.74
N PHE A 54 4.97 18.68 5.32
CA PHE A 54 5.96 19.33 6.17
C PHE A 54 7.12 19.91 5.36
N ASN A 55 7.60 21.09 5.76
CA ASN A 55 8.89 21.57 5.28
C ASN A 55 10.00 20.80 6.00
N VAL A 56 10.52 19.77 5.33
CA VAL A 56 11.48 18.82 5.92
C VAL A 56 12.77 19.52 6.34
N ASN A 57 13.28 20.47 5.56
CA ASN A 57 14.47 21.24 5.92
C ASN A 57 14.27 22.05 7.22
N CYS A 58 13.08 22.64 7.40
CA CYS A 58 12.75 23.37 8.62
C CYS A 58 12.65 22.41 9.82
N LEU A 59 11.99 21.27 9.63
CA LEU A 59 11.83 20.25 10.66
C LEU A 59 13.17 19.67 11.12
N GLU A 60 14.07 19.38 10.18
CA GLU A 60 15.43 18.89 10.45
C GLU A 60 16.22 19.91 11.30
N ASN A 61 16.16 21.19 10.97
CA ASN A 61 16.80 22.25 11.76
C ASN A 61 16.20 22.38 13.17
N ILE A 62 14.88 22.27 13.31
CA ILE A 62 14.21 22.32 14.62
C ILE A 62 14.63 21.14 15.49
N LEU A 63 14.81 19.97 14.88
CA LEU A 63 15.15 18.73 15.59
C LEU A 63 16.66 18.49 15.73
N TYR A 64 17.51 19.37 15.19
CA TYR A 64 18.97 19.20 15.18
C TYR A 64 19.57 18.98 16.58
N PHE A 65 19.05 19.67 17.60
CA PHE A 65 19.51 19.54 18.99
C PHE A 65 18.71 18.52 19.81
N TYR A 66 17.87 17.71 19.17
CA TYR A 66 17.04 16.74 19.86
C TYR A 66 17.89 15.54 20.35
N PRO A 67 17.72 15.06 21.59
CA PRO A 67 18.62 14.08 22.21
C PRO A 67 18.59 12.67 21.60
N ASN A 68 17.66 12.38 20.67
CA ASN A 68 17.53 11.07 20.02
C ASN A 68 17.77 11.19 18.51
N GLU A 69 19.05 11.34 18.14
CA GLU A 69 19.48 11.56 16.76
C GLU A 69 19.11 10.40 15.83
N TYR A 70 19.20 9.15 16.29
CA TYR A 70 18.87 7.98 15.47
C TYR A 70 17.39 7.96 15.09
N PHE A 71 16.50 8.21 16.05
CA PHE A 71 15.06 8.32 15.78
C PHE A 71 14.76 9.49 14.85
N VAL A 72 15.28 10.68 15.15
CA VAL A 72 15.07 11.88 14.32
C VAL A 72 15.56 11.65 12.90
N SER A 73 16.75 11.08 12.73
CA SER A 73 17.32 10.77 11.41
C SER A 73 16.44 9.78 10.64
N SER A 74 15.89 8.76 11.30
CA SER A 74 14.98 7.81 10.68
C SER A 74 13.66 8.46 10.21
N VAL A 75 13.14 9.42 10.99
CA VAL A 75 11.94 10.20 10.63
C VAL A 75 12.21 11.13 9.45
N ILE A 76 13.29 11.91 9.51
CA ILE A 76 13.70 12.80 8.42
C ILE A 76 13.96 11.99 7.14
N HIS A 77 14.63 10.84 7.24
CA HIS A 77 14.86 9.94 6.12
C HIS A 77 13.55 9.46 5.49
N GLY A 78 12.57 9.04 6.31
CA GLY A 78 11.26 8.59 5.82
C GLY A 78 10.42 9.71 5.21
N LEU A 79 10.56 10.96 5.68
CA LEU A 79 9.90 12.12 5.07
C LEU A 79 10.44 12.44 3.67
N TRP A 80 11.72 12.16 3.42
CA TRP A 80 12.34 12.35 2.10
C TRP A 80 12.12 11.16 1.16
N ASN A 81 12.27 9.95 1.67
CA ASN A 81 12.38 8.73 0.84
C ASN A 81 11.17 7.80 0.96
N GLY A 82 10.18 8.18 1.76
CA GLY A 82 9.04 7.34 2.11
C GLY A 82 9.36 6.46 3.31
N PHE A 83 8.34 6.14 4.09
CA PHE A 83 8.48 5.21 5.19
C PHE A 83 8.41 3.78 4.68
N TRP A 84 9.35 2.95 5.12
CA TRP A 84 9.12 1.50 5.07
C TRP A 84 7.87 1.20 5.91
N PRO A 85 7.02 0.22 5.52
CA PRO A 85 5.80 -0.09 6.24
C PRO A 85 6.08 -0.23 7.73
N LEU A 86 5.59 0.75 8.50
CA LEU A 86 5.84 0.84 9.94
C LEU A 86 5.14 -0.26 10.72
N ASN A 87 4.24 -1.01 10.07
CA ASN A 87 3.40 -1.92 10.82
C ASN A 87 2.91 -3.16 10.06
N LEU A 88 3.51 -4.31 10.37
CA LEU A 88 2.79 -5.60 10.35
C LEU A 88 1.92 -5.78 11.61
N ALA A 89 2.24 -5.13 12.74
CA ALA A 89 1.44 -5.21 13.97
C ALA A 89 0.07 -4.48 13.90
N PHE A 90 -0.20 -3.61 12.92
CA PHE A 90 -1.57 -3.13 12.66
C PHE A 90 -2.40 -4.22 11.97
N CYS A 91 -1.78 -5.13 11.22
CA CYS A 91 -2.51 -6.28 10.69
C CYS A 91 -3.13 -7.07 11.85
N ASP A 92 -2.38 -7.29 12.94
CA ASP A 92 -2.90 -8.02 14.10
C ASP A 92 -4.10 -7.32 14.74
N TYR A 93 -4.06 -5.98 14.87
CA TYR A 93 -5.19 -5.19 15.37
C TYR A 93 -6.41 -5.24 14.43
N GLU A 94 -6.21 -5.10 13.12
CA GLU A 94 -7.29 -5.14 12.12
C GLU A 94 -7.90 -6.55 11.96
N ILE A 95 -7.07 -7.59 12.09
CA ILE A 95 -7.50 -8.99 12.15
C ILE A 95 -8.32 -9.22 13.43
N ALA A 96 -7.86 -8.71 14.59
CA ALA A 96 -8.59 -8.80 15.85
C ALA A 96 -9.93 -8.03 15.80
N ALA A 97 -9.97 -6.88 15.11
CA ALA A 97 -11.17 -6.10 14.85
C ALA A 97 -12.10 -6.75 13.80
N ARG A 98 -11.68 -7.86 13.17
CA ARG A 98 -12.39 -8.55 12.08
C ARG A 98 -12.63 -7.69 10.83
N CYS A 99 -11.85 -6.64 10.67
CA CYS A 99 -11.85 -5.83 9.47
C CYS A 99 -11.06 -6.55 8.35
N TRP A 100 -10.00 -7.27 8.72
CA TRP A 100 -9.14 -8.01 7.79
C TRP A 100 -9.16 -9.52 8.10
N SER A 101 -8.91 -10.35 7.08
CA SER A 101 -8.71 -11.79 7.27
C SER A 101 -7.29 -12.07 7.77
N PRO A 102 -7.08 -13.14 8.57
CA PRO A 102 -5.73 -13.62 8.83
C PRO A 102 -5.01 -14.00 7.53
N PRO A 103 -3.66 -14.03 7.52
CA PRO A 103 -2.91 -14.51 6.37
C PRO A 103 -3.36 -15.92 5.99
N LEU A 104 -3.32 -16.24 4.69
CA LEU A 104 -3.54 -17.60 4.24
C LEU A 104 -2.48 -18.51 4.88
N PRO A 105 -2.84 -19.71 5.36
CA PRO A 105 -1.89 -20.62 5.98
C PRO A 105 -0.71 -20.93 5.06
N ASP A 106 0.47 -21.18 5.64
CA ASP A 106 1.61 -21.65 4.86
C ASP A 106 1.26 -22.96 4.15
N GLY A 107 1.56 -23.02 2.85
CA GLY A 107 1.20 -24.16 2.01
C GLY A 107 -0.29 -24.25 1.66
N PHE A 108 -1.09 -23.22 1.94
CA PHE A 108 -2.50 -23.17 1.55
C PHE A 108 -2.63 -23.29 0.04
N THR A 109 -3.29 -24.37 -0.39
CA THR A 109 -3.59 -24.60 -1.80
C THR A 109 -4.98 -24.07 -2.10
N LEU A 110 -5.06 -23.11 -3.02
CA LEU A 110 -6.33 -22.60 -3.53
C LEU A 110 -7.17 -23.75 -4.10
N LEU A 111 -8.47 -23.75 -3.82
CA LEU A 111 -9.38 -24.72 -4.42
C LEU A 111 -9.34 -24.60 -5.96
N PRO A 112 -9.62 -25.69 -6.70
CA PRO A 112 -9.66 -25.65 -8.16
C PRO A 112 -10.57 -24.51 -8.66
N GLY A 113 -9.99 -23.60 -9.47
CA GLY A 113 -10.69 -22.43 -10.02
C GLY A 113 -10.52 -21.14 -9.22
N MET A 114 -10.02 -21.17 -7.98
CA MET A 114 -9.68 -19.96 -7.22
C MET A 114 -8.35 -19.37 -7.70
N LYS A 115 -8.28 -18.04 -7.77
CA LYS A 115 -7.11 -17.26 -8.18
C LYS A 115 -6.91 -16.10 -7.21
N VAL A 116 -5.65 -15.78 -6.91
CA VAL A 116 -5.27 -14.59 -6.15
C VAL A 116 -4.81 -13.53 -7.16
N SER A 117 -5.31 -12.30 -7.01
CA SER A 117 -4.88 -11.16 -7.81
C SER A 117 -4.27 -10.11 -6.91
N SER A 118 -3.11 -9.60 -7.34
CA SER A 118 -2.45 -8.49 -6.67
C SER A 118 -3.28 -7.22 -6.87
N MET A 119 -3.45 -6.46 -5.79
CA MET A 119 -4.09 -5.14 -5.79
C MET A 119 -3.05 -4.06 -5.53
N PHE A 120 -3.09 -2.99 -6.31
CA PHE A 120 -2.20 -1.85 -6.14
C PHE A 120 -2.94 -0.54 -6.37
N ILE A 121 -2.37 0.55 -5.84
CA ILE A 121 -2.90 1.90 -5.98
C ILE A 121 -2.09 2.62 -7.05
N VAL A 122 -2.76 3.09 -8.10
CA VAL A 122 -2.16 3.95 -9.13
C VAL A 122 -2.71 5.36 -8.98
N TRP A 123 -1.82 6.34 -8.98
CA TRP A 123 -2.19 7.75 -8.92
C TRP A 123 -2.33 8.32 -10.34
N GLN A 124 -3.49 8.90 -10.64
CA GLN A 124 -3.73 9.63 -11.89
C GLN A 124 -4.39 10.97 -11.56
N ASN A 125 -3.87 12.08 -12.08
CA ASN A 125 -4.40 13.43 -11.84
C ASN A 125 -4.62 13.74 -10.35
N ARG A 126 -3.67 13.34 -9.49
CA ARG A 126 -3.74 13.47 -8.02
C ARG A 126 -4.91 12.74 -7.36
N LYS A 127 -5.55 11.80 -8.06
CA LYS A 127 -6.60 10.93 -7.53
C LYS A 127 -6.09 9.48 -7.47
N PRO A 128 -6.26 8.77 -6.34
CA PRO A 128 -5.87 7.37 -6.23
C PRO A 128 -6.91 6.46 -6.90
N HIS A 129 -6.43 5.49 -7.65
CA HIS A 129 -7.22 4.44 -8.27
C HIS A 129 -6.74 3.08 -7.76
N VAL A 130 -7.65 2.31 -7.16
CA VAL A 130 -7.38 0.91 -6.82
C VAL A 130 -7.51 0.08 -8.09
N ILE A 131 -6.44 -0.64 -8.42
CA ILE A 131 -6.38 -1.52 -9.59
C ILE A 131 -6.08 -2.93 -9.11
N MET A 132 -6.78 -3.91 -9.66
CA MET A 132 -6.45 -5.32 -9.52
C MET A 132 -5.90 -5.87 -10.83
N ASP A 133 -4.82 -6.62 -10.76
CA ASP A 133 -4.23 -7.26 -11.95
C ASP A 133 -4.91 -8.59 -12.26
N TYR A 134 -5.93 -8.50 -13.12
CA TYR A 134 -6.65 -9.67 -13.61
C TYR A 134 -5.91 -10.45 -14.70
N THR A 135 -4.84 -9.87 -15.27
CA THR A 135 -4.12 -10.47 -16.38
C THR A 135 -3.06 -11.44 -15.86
N SER A 136 -2.15 -10.98 -14.99
CA SER A 136 -1.10 -11.85 -14.44
C SER A 136 -1.65 -12.90 -13.48
N SER A 137 -2.75 -12.60 -12.77
CA SER A 137 -3.44 -13.55 -11.89
C SER A 137 -4.12 -14.70 -12.63
N GLY A 138 -4.25 -14.62 -13.97
CA GLY A 138 -4.94 -15.61 -14.77
C GLY A 138 -6.46 -15.66 -14.53
N LEU A 139 -7.05 -14.68 -13.85
CA LEU A 139 -8.50 -14.54 -13.70
C LEU A 139 -9.20 -14.43 -15.06
N ASN A 140 -8.55 -13.76 -16.01
CA ASN A 140 -9.06 -13.63 -17.37
C ASN A 140 -8.78 -14.85 -18.28
N ALA A 141 -8.03 -15.86 -17.82
CA ALA A 141 -7.61 -16.97 -18.68
C ALA A 141 -8.79 -17.79 -19.25
N GLY A 142 -9.92 -17.83 -18.55
CA GLY A 142 -11.14 -18.50 -19.00
C GLY A 142 -11.99 -17.69 -20.00
N ILE A 143 -11.62 -16.45 -20.30
CA ILE A 143 -12.40 -15.53 -21.13
C ILE A 143 -11.69 -15.35 -22.48
N PRO A 144 -12.21 -15.94 -23.58
CA PRO A 144 -11.63 -15.73 -24.90
C PRO A 144 -11.68 -14.24 -25.29
N ALA A 145 -10.59 -13.71 -25.80
CA ALA A 145 -10.51 -12.31 -26.24
C ALA A 145 -11.60 -11.95 -27.27
N SER A 146 -12.00 -12.91 -28.11
CA SER A 146 -13.10 -12.75 -29.08
C SER A 146 -14.48 -12.60 -28.43
N LYS A 147 -14.69 -13.14 -27.23
CA LYS A 147 -15.91 -13.00 -26.43
C LYS A 147 -15.86 -11.80 -25.47
N ALA A 148 -14.66 -11.36 -25.08
CA ALA A 148 -14.44 -10.15 -24.27
C ALA A 148 -14.52 -8.85 -25.09
N LYS A 149 -14.31 -8.92 -26.40
CA LYS A 149 -14.55 -7.79 -27.32
C LYS A 149 -16.04 -7.59 -27.53
N ILE A 150 -16.67 -6.87 -26.63
CA ILE A 150 -17.93 -6.18 -26.95
C ILE A 150 -17.55 -5.11 -27.96
N LYS A 151 -18.06 -5.22 -29.20
CA LYS A 151 -18.01 -4.11 -30.15
C LYS A 151 -18.89 -3.02 -29.54
N TYR A 152 -18.29 -2.13 -28.75
CA TYR A 152 -18.95 -0.90 -28.40
C TYR A 152 -19.39 -0.27 -29.72
N ASN A 153 -20.67 0.11 -29.81
CA ASN A 153 -21.07 1.02 -30.86
C ASN A 153 -20.19 2.24 -30.67
N ASP A 154 -19.19 2.37 -31.54
CA ASP A 154 -18.33 3.54 -31.57
C ASP A 154 -19.28 4.75 -31.57
N MET A 155 -19.07 5.70 -30.66
CA MET A 155 -19.89 6.91 -30.64
C MET A 155 -19.81 7.64 -31.99
N HIS A 156 -18.76 7.41 -32.79
CA HIS A 156 -18.69 7.85 -34.18
C HIS A 156 -19.71 7.15 -35.09
N LEU A 157 -19.99 5.87 -34.88
CA LEU A 157 -21.02 5.15 -35.62
C LEU A 157 -22.41 5.65 -35.23
N PHE A 158 -22.67 5.84 -33.92
CA PHE A 158 -23.90 6.44 -33.42
C PHE A 158 -24.09 7.89 -33.92
N GLY A 159 -23.03 8.70 -33.86
CA GLY A 159 -23.02 10.07 -34.36
C GLY A 159 -23.25 10.15 -35.87
N LYS A 160 -22.67 9.23 -36.66
CA LYS A 160 -22.97 9.11 -38.10
C LYS A 160 -24.42 8.74 -38.35
N THR A 161 -25.00 7.83 -37.57
CA THR A 161 -26.41 7.48 -37.69
C THR A 161 -27.29 8.70 -37.45
N LEU A 162 -27.06 9.46 -36.37
CA LEU A 162 -27.79 10.70 -36.07
C LEU A 162 -27.64 11.79 -37.13
N TYR A 163 -26.43 11.96 -37.68
CA TYR A 163 -26.17 12.92 -38.75
C TYR A 163 -26.90 12.55 -40.04
N ASN A 164 -26.98 11.25 -40.35
CA ASN A 164 -27.61 10.75 -41.56
C ASN A 164 -29.14 10.68 -41.46
N THR A 165 -29.73 10.62 -40.26
CA THR A 165 -31.19 10.60 -40.08
C THR A 165 -31.87 11.95 -40.15
N LYS A 166 -31.14 13.08 -40.27
CA LYS A 166 -31.66 14.47 -40.36
C LYS A 166 -33.17 14.57 -40.09
N LEU A 167 -33.53 14.56 -38.81
CA LEU A 167 -34.82 15.07 -38.34
C LEU A 167 -34.87 16.59 -38.55
#